data_AF-A0A915WS19-F1
#
_entry.id   AF-A0A915WS19-F1
#
_cell.length_a   1.000
_cell.length_b   1.000
_cell.length_c   1.000
_cell.angle_alpha   90.00
_cell.angle_beta   90.00
_cell.angle_gamma   90.00
#
_symmetry.space_group_name_H-M   'P 1'
#
loop_
_entity.id
_entity.type
_entity.pdbx_description
1 polymer ?
#
loop_
_entity_poly.entity_id
_entity_poly.type
_entity_poly.pdbx_seq_one_letter_code
_entity_poly.pdbx_strand_id
1 'polypeptide(L)'
;MDSVGLNKIKTALLFYIIGAVVAFTAGFLGLSIFSVFFFFNTIGGFIREMIAVILLLIVIVIYIIGLIYMWDGFSKIEPEFENAGIGKIGLILTLIPFLNIIGFILLGITFYLLGEKLNSSMMKVGGILTIIPVINFVGIIILYVAFGDIITK
;
A
#
# COMPACT_ATOMS: atom_id res chain seq x y z
N MET A 1 14.23 2.22 -18.51
CA MET A 1 13.11 2.42 -17.60
C MET A 1 13.37 3.66 -16.79
N ASP A 2 12.50 4.66 -16.86
CA ASP A 2 12.64 5.92 -16.12
C ASP A 2 12.86 5.67 -14.62
N SER A 3 14.07 5.98 -14.15
CA SER A 3 14.48 5.84 -12.75
C SER A 3 13.70 6.75 -11.81
N VAL A 4 13.17 7.87 -12.31
CA VAL A 4 12.32 8.77 -11.54
C VAL A 4 10.95 8.13 -11.32
N GLY A 5 10.39 7.49 -12.35
CA GLY A 5 9.14 6.74 -12.25
C GLY A 5 9.24 5.58 -11.24
N LEU A 6 10.32 4.78 -11.35
CA LEU A 6 10.58 3.68 -10.42
C LEU A 6 10.76 4.17 -8.97
N ASN A 7 11.48 5.28 -8.76
CA ASN A 7 11.65 5.88 -7.43
C ASN A 7 10.32 6.35 -6.82
N LYS A 8 9.41 6.90 -7.64
CA LYS A 8 8.07 7.30 -7.15
C LYS A 8 7.25 6.09 -6.71
N ILE A 9 7.28 4.99 -7.47
CA ILE A 9 6.59 3.75 -7.07
C ILE A 9 7.19 3.20 -5.77
N LYS A 10 8.52 3.16 -5.65
CA LYS A 10 9.19 2.75 -4.40
C LYS A 10 8.75 3.62 -3.21
N THR A 11 8.70 4.93 -3.41
CA THR A 11 8.28 5.89 -2.37
C THR A 11 6.83 5.69 -1.98
N ALA A 12 5.95 5.41 -2.95
CA ALA A 12 4.57 5.05 -2.67
C ALA A 12 4.46 3.80 -1.80
N LEU A 13 5.19 2.73 -2.13
CA LEU A 13 5.22 1.49 -1.34
C LEU A 13 5.67 1.77 0.11
N LEU A 14 6.63 2.68 0.32
CA LEU A 14 7.03 3.10 1.66
C LEU A 14 5.89 3.77 2.43
N PHE A 15 5.15 4.69 1.79
CA PHE A 15 3.96 5.30 2.41
C PHE A 15 2.91 4.24 2.75
N TYR A 16 2.68 3.25 1.89
CA TYR A 16 1.79 2.12 2.21
C TYR A 16 2.26 1.33 3.43
N ILE A 17 3.56 1.03 3.54
CA ILE A 17 4.12 0.32 4.70
C ILE A 17 3.94 1.12 5.99
N ILE A 18 4.30 2.41 5.98
CA ILE A 18 4.15 3.29 7.14
C ILE A 18 2.66 3.41 7.51
N GLY A 19 1.80 3.64 6.52
CA GLY A 19 0.35 3.73 6.71
C GLY A 19 -0.24 2.47 7.32
N ALA A 20 0.20 1.29 6.89
CA ALA A 20 -0.28 0.01 7.43
C ALA A 20 0.17 -0.19 8.89
N VAL A 21 1.39 0.18 9.25
CA VAL A 21 1.87 0.13 10.64
C VAL A 21 1.07 1.08 11.52
N VAL A 22 0.85 2.32 11.08
CA VAL A 22 0.04 3.29 11.84
C VAL A 22 -1.41 2.80 11.95
N ALA A 23 -2.00 2.27 10.89
CA ALA A 23 -3.35 1.71 10.90
C ALA A 23 -3.48 0.52 11.86
N PHE A 24 -2.48 -0.36 11.89
CA PHE A 24 -2.42 -1.47 12.84
C PHE A 24 -2.37 -0.96 14.29
N THR A 25 -1.57 0.06 14.57
CA THR A 25 -1.53 0.68 15.92
C THR A 25 -2.84 1.36 16.30
N ALA A 26 -3.48 2.08 15.37
CA ALA A 26 -4.78 2.71 15.59
C ALA A 26 -5.88 1.66 15.82
N GLY A 27 -5.84 0.56 15.05
CA GLY A 27 -6.71 -0.59 15.23
C GLY A 27 -6.55 -1.23 16.59
N PHE A 28 -5.32 -1.44 17.08
CA PHE A 28 -5.11 -1.98 18.42
C PHE A 28 -5.63 -1.05 19.54
N LEU A 29 -5.53 0.27 19.33
CA LEU A 29 -6.05 1.26 20.28
C LEU A 29 -7.59 1.34 20.29
N GLY A 30 -8.25 1.12 19.13
CA GLY A 30 -9.72 1.23 18.99
C GLY A 30 -10.49 -0.11 19.01
N LEU A 31 -9.90 -1.24 18.63
CA LEU A 31 -10.53 -2.56 18.49
C LEU A 31 -10.46 -3.45 19.74
N SER A 32 -10.30 -2.88 20.94
CA SER A 32 -10.71 -3.66 22.10
C SER A 32 -12.22 -3.89 22.00
N ILE A 33 -12.67 -4.99 21.39
CA ILE A 33 -14.09 -5.39 21.36
C ILE A 33 -14.63 -5.56 22.80
N PHE A 34 -13.72 -5.68 23.78
CA PHE A 34 -13.95 -5.57 25.22
C PHE A 34 -14.27 -4.15 25.76
N SER A 35 -14.03 -3.07 25.02
CA SER A 35 -14.34 -1.70 25.45
C SER A 35 -15.77 -1.29 25.21
N VAL A 36 -16.47 -1.84 24.20
CA VAL A 36 -17.87 -1.45 23.89
C VAL A 36 -18.80 -1.64 25.09
N PHE A 37 -18.49 -2.58 25.99
CA PHE A 37 -19.27 -2.82 27.22
C PHE A 37 -18.76 -2.08 28.48
N PHE A 38 -17.55 -1.51 28.48
CA PHE A 38 -16.94 -0.92 29.68
C PHE A 38 -16.55 0.57 29.56
N PHE A 39 -16.60 1.19 28.37
CA PHE A 39 -15.80 2.41 28.12
C PHE A 39 -16.39 3.78 28.42
N PHE A 40 -17.70 3.96 28.61
CA PHE A 40 -18.21 5.32 28.77
C PHE A 40 -17.95 5.97 30.14
N ASN A 41 -17.32 5.27 31.10
CA ASN A 41 -17.24 5.73 32.49
C ASN A 41 -15.87 6.25 32.97
N THR A 42 -14.83 6.37 32.12
CA THR A 42 -13.54 6.96 32.55
C THR A 42 -12.91 7.91 31.52
N ILE A 43 -12.31 9.01 32.00
CA ILE A 43 -11.62 10.03 31.20
C ILE A 43 -10.51 9.41 30.33
N GLY A 44 -9.80 8.41 30.86
CA GLY A 44 -8.74 7.70 30.13
C GLY A 44 -9.27 6.95 28.90
N GLY A 45 -10.51 6.47 28.94
CA GLY A 45 -11.12 5.81 27.80
C GLY A 45 -11.40 6.77 26.64
N PHE A 46 -11.96 7.95 26.96
CA PHE A 46 -12.24 8.99 25.97
C PHE A 46 -10.96 9.49 25.26
N ILE A 47 -9.88 9.76 26.02
CA ILE A 47 -8.60 10.20 25.46
C ILE A 47 -8.02 9.15 24.49
N ARG A 48 -8.11 7.86 24.84
CA ARG A 48 -7.61 6.77 23.99
C ARG A 48 -8.33 6.71 22.65
N GLU A 49 -9.67 6.80 22.66
CA GLU A 49 -10.47 6.80 21.43
C GLU A 49 -10.18 8.04 20.56
N MET A 50 -9.99 9.21 21.18
CA MET A 50 -9.58 10.41 20.43
C MET A 50 -8.22 10.22 19.72
N ILE A 51 -7.24 9.62 20.40
CA ILE A 51 -5.93 9.31 19.79
C ILE A 51 -6.11 8.34 18.61
N ALA A 52 -6.93 7.30 18.76
CA ALA A 52 -7.20 6.35 17.67
C ALA A 52 -7.82 7.04 16.44
N VAL A 53 -8.78 7.96 16.64
CA VAL A 53 -9.38 8.75 15.55
C VAL A 53 -8.34 9.64 14.86
N ILE A 54 -7.49 10.32 15.63
CA ILE A 54 -6.41 11.16 15.06
C ILE A 54 -5.45 10.31 14.22
N LEU A 55 -5.05 9.13 14.72
CA LEU A 55 -4.18 8.24 13.97
C LEU A 55 -4.84 7.73 12.68
N LEU A 56 -6.14 7.44 12.70
CA LEU A 56 -6.87 7.07 11.47
C LEU A 56 -6.88 8.20 10.43
N LEU A 57 -7.04 9.46 10.87
CA LEU A 57 -6.94 10.61 9.96
C LEU A 57 -5.54 10.73 9.34
N ILE A 58 -4.48 10.50 10.12
CA ILE A 58 -3.10 10.49 9.63
C ILE A 58 -2.89 9.36 8.60
N VAL A 59 -3.43 8.16 8.86
CA VAL A 59 -3.37 7.03 7.92
C VAL A 59 -4.00 7.38 6.58
N ILE A 60 -5.16 8.04 6.60
CA ILE A 60 -5.84 8.47 5.38
C ILE A 60 -4.93 9.41 4.56
N VAL A 61 -4.30 10.40 5.21
CA VAL A 61 -3.38 11.33 4.53
C VAL A 61 -2.18 10.58 3.94
N ILE A 62 -1.58 9.66 4.69
CA ILE A 62 -0.43 8.86 4.23
C ILE A 62 -0.80 8.02 3.00
N TYR A 63 -1.96 7.35 3.01
CA TYR A 63 -2.41 6.57 1.86
C TYR A 63 -2.73 7.41 0.65
N ILE A 64 -3.35 8.59 0.81
CA ILE A 64 -3.58 9.52 -0.30
C ILE A 64 -2.25 9.95 -0.94
N ILE A 65 -1.26 10.30 -0.13
CA ILE A 65 0.08 10.64 -0.63
C ILE A 65 0.69 9.42 -1.37
N GLY A 66 0.63 8.23 -0.79
CA GLY A 66 1.12 7.01 -1.42
C GLY A 66 0.47 6.74 -2.79
N LEU A 67 -0.85 6.89 -2.89
CA LEU A 67 -1.61 6.75 -4.13
C LEU A 67 -1.17 7.73 -5.21
N ILE A 68 -1.00 9.02 -4.84
CA ILE A 68 -0.53 10.06 -5.77
C ILE A 68 0.86 9.71 -6.32
N TYR A 69 1.79 9.30 -5.44
CA TYR A 69 3.12 8.91 -5.86
C TYR A 69 3.12 7.67 -6.76
N MET A 70 2.27 6.68 -6.47
CA MET A 70 2.19 5.47 -7.27
C MET A 70 1.60 5.74 -8.66
N TRP A 71 0.55 6.57 -8.73
CA TRP A 71 -0.06 6.99 -9.99
C TRP A 71 0.93 7.74 -10.89
N ASP A 72 1.64 8.69 -10.32
CA ASP A 72 2.67 9.48 -11.00
C ASP A 72 3.83 8.58 -11.45
N GLY A 73 4.27 7.67 -10.58
CA GLY A 73 5.26 6.64 -10.90
C GLY A 73 4.86 5.76 -12.09
N PHE A 74 3.63 5.22 -12.08
CA PHE A 74 3.11 4.46 -13.22
C PHE A 74 3.01 5.30 -14.49
N SER A 75 2.58 6.56 -14.39
CA SER A 75 2.47 7.47 -15.53
C SER A 75 3.82 7.73 -16.20
N LYS A 76 4.90 7.77 -15.41
CA LYS A 76 6.24 7.98 -15.93
C LYS A 76 6.84 6.75 -16.62
N ILE A 77 6.54 5.56 -16.13
CA ILE A 77 7.06 4.32 -16.73
C ILE A 77 6.18 3.81 -17.88
N GLU A 78 4.95 4.31 -18.03
CA GLU A 78 3.98 3.91 -19.06
C GLU A 78 4.51 3.95 -20.50
N PRO A 79 5.29 4.96 -20.94
CA PRO A 79 5.84 4.97 -22.31
C PRO A 79 6.76 3.79 -22.61
N GLU A 80 7.37 3.22 -21.58
CA GLU A 80 8.23 2.05 -21.73
C GLU A 80 7.48 0.77 -21.39
N PHE A 81 6.57 0.79 -20.43
CA PHE A 81 5.86 -0.36 -19.87
C PHE A 81 4.36 -0.24 -20.12
N GLU A 82 3.88 -0.83 -21.22
CA GLU A 82 2.48 -0.81 -21.66
C GLU A 82 1.49 -1.24 -20.56
N ASN A 83 1.87 -2.22 -19.74
CA ASN A 83 1.03 -2.72 -18.64
C ASN A 83 0.93 -1.76 -17.45
N ALA A 84 1.60 -0.59 -17.46
CA ALA A 84 1.44 0.43 -16.42
C ALA A 84 -0.01 0.92 -16.29
N GLY A 85 -0.76 0.93 -17.39
CA GLY A 85 -2.19 1.27 -17.40
C GLY A 85 -3.02 0.34 -16.52
N ILE A 86 -2.70 -0.96 -16.51
CA ILE A 86 -3.36 -1.95 -15.63
C ILE A 86 -3.11 -1.60 -14.16
N GLY A 87 -1.88 -1.17 -13.83
CA GLY A 87 -1.53 -0.75 -12.47
C GLY A 87 -2.31 0.46 -12.00
N LYS A 88 -2.49 1.45 -12.88
CA LYS A 88 -3.30 2.64 -12.60
C LYS A 88 -4.78 2.31 -12.37
N ILE A 89 -5.36 1.45 -13.22
CA ILE A 89 -6.73 0.98 -13.05
C ILE A 89 -6.84 0.22 -11.72
N GLY A 90 -5.90 -0.68 -11.44
CA GLY A 90 -5.82 -1.39 -10.17
C GLY A 90 -5.80 -0.45 -8.98
N LEU A 91 -4.98 0.61 -9.04
CA LEU A 91 -4.89 1.64 -8.01
C LEU A 91 -6.23 2.31 -7.72
N ILE A 92 -6.97 2.74 -8.75
CA ILE A 92 -8.31 3.33 -8.57
C ILE A 92 -9.26 2.33 -7.93
N LEU A 93 -9.24 1.07 -8.38
CA LEU A 93 -10.11 0.04 -7.82
C LEU A 93 -9.81 -0.27 -6.35
N THR A 94 -8.57 -0.06 -5.87
CA THR A 94 -8.25 -0.22 -4.43
C THR A 94 -9.02 0.76 -3.54
N LEU A 95 -9.47 1.90 -4.07
CA LEU A 95 -10.23 2.92 -3.33
C LEU A 95 -11.72 2.63 -3.22
N ILE A 96 -12.25 1.77 -4.10
CA ILE A 96 -13.68 1.49 -4.16
C ILE A 96 -13.97 0.29 -3.25
N PRO A 97 -14.81 0.44 -2.21
CA PRO A 97 -15.26 -0.68 -1.41
C PRO A 97 -15.82 -1.80 -2.30
N PHE A 98 -15.63 -3.06 -1.90
CA PHE A 98 -16.02 -4.27 -2.65
C PHE A 98 -15.22 -4.55 -3.94
N LEU A 99 -14.61 -3.55 -4.58
CA LEU A 99 -13.72 -3.74 -5.74
C LEU A 99 -12.23 -3.73 -5.37
N ASN A 100 -11.91 -3.43 -4.11
CA ASN A 100 -10.54 -3.37 -3.62
C ASN A 100 -9.73 -4.65 -3.87
N ILE A 101 -10.35 -5.82 -3.75
CA ILE A 101 -9.73 -7.12 -4.06
C ILE A 101 -9.26 -7.17 -5.52
N ILE A 102 -10.11 -6.73 -6.45
CA ILE A 102 -9.77 -6.65 -7.87
C ILE A 102 -8.64 -5.64 -8.08
N GLY A 103 -8.67 -4.50 -7.37
CA GLY A 103 -7.60 -3.52 -7.40
C GLY A 103 -6.23 -4.10 -7.00
N PHE A 104 -6.17 -4.86 -5.91
CA PHE A 104 -4.95 -5.53 -5.48
C PHE A 104 -4.50 -6.64 -6.43
N ILE A 105 -5.43 -7.38 -7.05
CA ILE A 105 -5.11 -8.36 -8.10
C ILE A 105 -4.41 -7.66 -9.28
N LEU A 106 -4.99 -6.57 -9.79
CA LEU A 106 -4.43 -5.84 -10.93
C LEU A 106 -3.08 -5.20 -10.61
N LEU A 107 -2.92 -4.63 -9.42
CA LEU A 107 -1.62 -4.12 -8.95
C LEU A 107 -0.58 -5.24 -8.84
N GLY A 108 -0.94 -6.39 -8.25
CA GLY A 108 -0.04 -7.53 -8.12
C GLY A 108 0.40 -8.09 -9.48
N ILE A 109 -0.54 -8.23 -10.43
CA ILE A 109 -0.23 -8.63 -11.82
C ILE A 109 0.71 -7.61 -12.47
N THR A 110 0.43 -6.31 -12.29
CA THR A 110 1.27 -5.24 -12.85
C THR A 110 2.71 -5.33 -12.32
N PHE A 111 2.88 -5.54 -11.01
CA PHE A 111 4.21 -5.72 -10.43
C PHE A 111 4.89 -7.01 -10.88
N TYR A 112 4.14 -8.09 -11.04
CA TYR A 112 4.69 -9.34 -11.58
C TYR A 112 5.24 -9.14 -13.00
N LEU A 113 4.45 -8.53 -13.88
CA LEU A 113 4.84 -8.22 -15.27
C LEU A 113 6.01 -7.23 -15.32
N LEU A 114 6.03 -6.26 -14.41
CA LEU A 114 7.14 -5.32 -14.30
C LEU A 114 8.42 -6.04 -13.84
N GLY A 115 8.31 -7.03 -12.95
CA GLY A 115 9.40 -7.92 -12.54
C GLY A 115 9.90 -8.81 -13.68
N GLU A 116 9.02 -9.27 -14.59
CA GLU A 116 9.43 -9.93 -15.83
C GLU A 116 10.25 -9.01 -16.71
N LYS A 117 9.75 -7.80 -16.95
CA LYS A 117 10.44 -6.82 -17.80
C LYS A 117 11.80 -6.38 -17.22
N LEU A 118 11.91 -6.29 -15.90
CA LEU A 118 13.12 -5.88 -15.20
C LEU A 118 14.02 -7.05 -14.79
N ASN A 119 13.70 -8.29 -15.19
CA ASN A 119 14.42 -9.51 -14.81
C ASN A 119 14.65 -9.64 -13.28
N SER A 120 13.64 -9.29 -12.47
CA SER A 120 13.68 -9.33 -11.01
C SER A 120 12.74 -10.39 -10.43
N SER A 121 13.30 -11.52 -9.99
CA SER A 121 12.53 -12.58 -9.32
C SER A 121 11.88 -12.11 -8.03
N MET A 122 12.54 -11.23 -7.26
CA MET A 122 11.98 -10.69 -6.02
C MET A 122 10.74 -9.84 -6.31
N MET A 123 10.76 -9.04 -7.38
CA MET A 123 9.61 -8.24 -7.79
C MET A 123 8.43 -9.10 -8.24
N LYS A 124 8.69 -10.20 -8.96
CA LYS A 124 7.66 -11.20 -9.33
C LYS A 124 6.99 -11.79 -8.09
N VAL A 125 7.79 -12.26 -7.13
CA VAL A 125 7.29 -12.84 -5.88
C VAL A 125 6.50 -11.80 -5.08
N GLY A 126 7.00 -10.58 -4.95
CA GLY A 126 6.29 -9.48 -4.29
C GLY A 126 4.94 -9.17 -4.95
N GLY A 127 4.88 -9.20 -6.29
CA GLY A 127 3.64 -9.03 -7.05
C GLY A 127 2.60 -10.11 -6.72
N ILE A 128 3.01 -11.38 -6.73
CA ILE A 128 2.13 -12.51 -6.38
C ILE A 128 1.62 -12.41 -4.94
N LEU A 129 2.51 -12.12 -3.99
CA LEU A 129 2.14 -12.03 -2.58
C LEU A 129 1.18 -10.86 -2.29
N THR A 130 1.29 -9.77 -3.06
CA THR A 130 0.37 -8.62 -2.98
C THR A 130 -1.07 -9.01 -3.35
N ILE A 131 -1.27 -10.05 -4.15
CA ILE A 131 -2.62 -10.51 -4.54
C ILE A 131 -3.34 -11.18 -3.36
N ILE A 132 -2.59 -11.80 -2.44
CA ILE A 132 -3.15 -12.67 -1.40
C ILE A 132 -3.53 -11.82 -0.17
N PRO A 133 -4.81 -11.69 0.20
CA PRO A 133 -5.26 -10.74 1.21
C PRO A 133 -4.57 -10.88 2.58
N VAL A 134 -4.29 -12.11 3.00
CA VAL A 134 -3.70 -12.41 4.33
C VAL A 134 -2.23 -12.00 4.43
N ILE A 135 -1.51 -11.99 3.31
CA ILE A 135 -0.05 -11.76 3.28
C ILE A 135 0.35 -10.60 2.35
N ASN A 136 -0.63 -9.82 1.88
CA ASN A 136 -0.43 -8.68 0.98
C ASN A 136 0.63 -7.71 1.52
N PHE A 137 0.61 -7.42 2.83
CA PHE A 137 1.60 -6.55 3.48
C PHE A 137 3.04 -7.04 3.28
N VAL A 138 3.28 -8.36 3.35
CA VAL A 138 4.59 -8.96 3.08
C VAL A 138 4.97 -8.76 1.61
N GLY A 139 4.02 -8.90 0.70
CA GLY A 139 4.20 -8.61 -0.72
C GLY A 139 4.66 -7.18 -0.99
N ILE A 140 4.01 -6.19 -0.35
CA ILE A 140 4.37 -4.77 -0.46
C ILE A 140 5.80 -4.51 0.04
N ILE A 141 6.21 -5.12 1.17
CA ILE A 141 7.59 -5.00 1.68
C ILE A 141 8.59 -5.56 0.68
N ILE A 142 8.33 -6.75 0.15
CA ILE A 142 9.21 -7.39 -0.84
C ILE A 142 9.33 -6.53 -2.10
N LEU A 143 8.22 -5.94 -2.57
CA LEU A 143 8.25 -5.00 -3.70
C LEU A 143 9.11 -3.78 -3.39
N TYR A 144 8.96 -3.18 -2.20
CA TYR A 144 9.76 -2.02 -1.79
C TYR A 144 11.27 -2.32 -1.84
N VAL A 145 11.68 -3.49 -1.32
CA VAL A 145 13.08 -3.94 -1.35
C VAL A 145 13.53 -4.19 -2.79
N ALA A 146 12.72 -4.90 -3.59
CA ALA A 146 13.03 -5.20 -4.99
C ALA A 146 13.24 -3.93 -5.83
N PHE A 147 12.41 -2.90 -5.66
CA PHE A 147 12.62 -1.60 -6.30
C PHE A 147 13.93 -0.94 -5.84
N GLY A 148 14.29 -1.08 -4.56
CA GLY A 148 15.58 -0.64 -4.04
C GLY A 148 16.75 -1.23 -4.82
N ASP A 149 16.77 -2.56 -4.94
CA ASP A 149 17.84 -3.29 -5.63
C ASP A 149 17.93 -2.94 -7.12
N ILE A 150 16.78 -2.72 -7.78
CA ILE A 150 16.73 -2.37 -9.21
C ILE A 150 17.27 -0.96 -9.46
N ILE A 151 16.95 0.00 -8.59
CA ILE A 151 17.32 1.41 -8.79
C ILE A 151 18.80 1.65 -8.47
N THR A 152 19.40 0.85 -7.59
CA THR A 152 20.83 0.95 -7.24
C THR A 152 21.77 0.25 -8.21
N LYS A 153 21.23 -0.57 -9.13
CA LYS A 153 22.00 -1.24 -10.19
C LYS A 153 22.19 -0.30 -11.38
#